data_AF-A0A1B0BRU5-F1
#
_entry.id   AF-A0A1B0BRU5-F1
#
_cell.length_a   1.000
_cell.length_b   1.000
_cell.length_c   1.000
_cell.angle_alpha   90.00
_cell.angle_beta   90.00
_cell.angle_gamma   90.00
#
_symmetry.space_group_name_H-M   'P 1'
#
loop_
_entity.id
_entity.type
_entity.pdbx_description
1 polymer ?
#
loop_
_entity_poly.entity_id
_entity_poly.type
_entity_poly.pdbx_seq_one_letter_code
_entity_poly.pdbx_strand_id
1 'polypeptide(L)'
;MECFVNLRMYDRERAHFTREGKYLALVKENLCERRFLHIVKANDPWTDNENAERTYEGVIHKALLKRILLKFDANFQQTYNYPDYCLEFYFSHYCYRKQHYANSRAAEKLGDQFLFPTLTQSRERPQLDIKLNDEENLLLRNWQCRWHNCVLNSIQKKYTTRRSFKHATRGFRTSRHRKNIPQIFKLIPTSACTPSNSSADVITTRLIESGVLKMGDFIRIVSQRQVEKQLTPEHLMPDN
;
A
#
# COMPACT_ATOMS: atom_id res chain seq x y z
N MET A 1 -4.39 20.26 4.31
CA MET A 1 -5.50 19.28 4.42
C MET A 1 -6.61 19.76 3.49
N GLU A 2 -6.41 19.64 2.17
CA GLU A 2 -7.28 20.29 1.16
C GLU A 2 -7.67 19.36 0.00
N CYS A 3 -7.51 18.04 0.15
CA CYS A 3 -7.86 17.08 -0.92
C CYS A 3 -9.14 16.29 -0.63
N PHE A 4 -10.08 16.85 0.13
CA PHE A 4 -11.43 16.29 0.25
C PHE A 4 -12.35 17.05 -0.70
N VAL A 5 -12.17 16.83 -2.01
CA VAL A 5 -13.27 17.10 -2.94
C VAL A 5 -14.36 16.11 -2.55
N ASN A 6 -15.52 16.59 -2.14
CA ASN A 6 -16.63 15.72 -1.79
C ASN A 6 -16.98 14.87 -3.02
N LEU A 7 -16.74 13.57 -2.96
CA LEU A 7 -16.96 12.69 -4.12
C LEU A 7 -18.43 12.69 -4.57
N ARG A 8 -19.36 13.07 -3.66
CA ARG A 8 -20.77 13.29 -3.95
C ARG A 8 -21.04 14.42 -4.96
N MET A 9 -20.08 15.33 -5.19
CA MET A 9 -20.18 16.33 -6.28
C MET A 9 -20.25 15.68 -7.67
N TYR A 10 -19.97 14.39 -7.76
CA TYR A 10 -20.02 13.63 -8.99
C TYR A 10 -21.26 12.76 -9.13
N ASP A 11 -22.17 12.79 -8.16
CA ASP A 11 -23.45 12.10 -8.24
C ASP A 11 -24.22 12.55 -9.48
N ARG A 12 -25.00 11.62 -10.04
CA ARG A 12 -25.84 11.89 -11.21
C ARG A 12 -27.20 11.27 -11.02
N GLU A 13 -28.24 12.09 -11.14
CA GLU A 13 -29.61 11.59 -11.04
C GLU A 13 -29.96 10.63 -12.19
N ARG A 14 -29.39 10.87 -13.38
CA ARG A 14 -29.58 10.02 -14.56
C ARG A 14 -28.27 9.86 -15.31
N ALA A 15 -27.81 8.63 -15.42
CA ALA A 15 -26.67 8.27 -16.24
C ALA A 15 -26.81 6.85 -16.78
N HIS A 16 -26.42 6.67 -18.03
CA HIS A 16 -26.25 5.36 -18.63
C HIS A 16 -24.76 5.04 -18.79
N PHE A 17 -24.50 3.76 -19.03
CA PHE A 17 -23.17 3.22 -19.28
C PHE A 17 -23.07 2.72 -20.71
N THR A 18 -21.87 2.76 -21.27
CA THR A 18 -21.54 2.08 -22.52
C THR A 18 -20.72 0.83 -22.23
N ARG A 19 -20.96 -0.26 -22.96
CA ARG A 19 -20.20 -1.51 -22.76
C ARG A 19 -18.81 -1.38 -23.37
N GLU A 20 -17.77 -1.63 -22.57
CA GLU A 20 -16.37 -1.62 -23.01
C GLU A 20 -15.66 -2.88 -22.51
N GLY A 21 -15.79 -3.96 -23.28
CA GLY A 21 -15.29 -5.28 -22.90
C GLY A 21 -15.92 -5.80 -21.62
N LYS A 22 -15.10 -6.05 -20.59
CA LYS A 22 -15.55 -6.50 -19.25
C LYS A 22 -15.95 -5.37 -18.30
N TYR A 23 -16.03 -4.13 -18.79
CA TYR A 23 -16.32 -2.94 -18.00
C TYR A 23 -17.55 -2.20 -18.53
N LEU A 24 -18.18 -1.43 -17.65
CA LEU A 24 -19.18 -0.42 -17.99
C LEU A 24 -18.51 0.96 -17.97
N ALA A 25 -18.54 1.68 -19.07
CA ALA A 25 -17.94 2.99 -19.21
C ALA A 25 -18.97 4.09 -18.94
N LEU A 26 -18.67 5.01 -18.04
CA LEU A 26 -19.46 6.23 -17.82
C LEU A 26 -18.73 7.42 -18.42
N VAL A 27 -19.38 8.12 -19.35
CA VAL A 27 -18.84 9.36 -19.95
C VAL A 27 -18.85 10.45 -18.89
N LYS A 28 -17.69 11.05 -18.67
CA LYS A 28 -17.53 12.08 -17.65
C LYS A 28 -16.45 13.08 -18.03
N GLU A 29 -16.77 14.35 -17.85
CA GLU A 29 -15.83 15.43 -17.96
C GLU A 29 -15.09 15.59 -16.62
N ASN A 30 -13.76 15.50 -16.67
CA ASN A 30 -12.84 15.93 -15.62
C ASN A 30 -13.02 15.29 -14.22
N LEU A 31 -12.70 13.99 -14.09
CA LEU A 31 -12.30 13.45 -12.79
C LEU A 31 -10.84 13.82 -12.48
N CYS A 32 -10.69 14.79 -11.60
CA CYS A 32 -9.37 15.20 -11.11
C CYS A 32 -8.79 14.22 -10.06
N GLU A 33 -9.59 13.29 -9.52
CA GLU A 33 -9.13 12.46 -8.40
C GLU A 33 -8.46 11.15 -8.85
N ARG A 34 -7.14 11.05 -8.57
CA ARG A 34 -6.25 9.92 -8.96
C ARG A 34 -6.28 8.72 -7.98
N ARG A 35 -7.16 8.77 -6.97
CA ARG A 35 -7.36 7.70 -5.98
C ARG A 35 -8.60 6.91 -6.40
N PHE A 36 -8.47 5.60 -6.60
CA PHE A 36 -9.46 4.78 -7.32
C PHE A 36 -9.99 3.61 -6.50
N LEU A 37 -10.10 3.78 -5.18
CA LEU A 37 -10.93 2.89 -4.38
C LEU A 37 -12.18 3.68 -4.05
N HIS A 38 -13.00 3.94 -5.05
CA HIS A 38 -14.29 4.60 -4.90
C HIS A 38 -15.37 3.60 -5.26
N ILE A 39 -16.40 3.58 -4.43
CA ILE A 39 -17.58 2.75 -4.61
C ILE A 39 -18.59 3.62 -5.37
N VAL A 40 -19.22 3.03 -6.39
CA VAL A 40 -20.32 3.65 -7.12
C VAL A 40 -21.55 2.82 -6.83
N LYS A 41 -22.61 3.46 -6.34
CA LYS A 41 -23.93 2.83 -6.22
C LYS A 41 -24.77 3.27 -7.40
N ALA A 42 -25.44 2.32 -8.03
CA ALA A 42 -26.40 2.57 -9.10
C ALA A 42 -27.78 2.11 -8.63
N ASN A 43 -28.70 3.07 -8.53
CA ASN A 43 -30.07 2.85 -8.08
C ASN A 43 -31.02 3.08 -9.25
N ASP A 44 -32.01 2.22 -9.40
CA ASP A 44 -33.02 2.37 -10.44
C ASP A 44 -33.90 3.60 -10.10
N PRO A 45 -33.94 4.63 -10.96
CA PRO A 45 -34.69 5.86 -10.67
C PRO A 45 -36.21 5.65 -10.73
N TRP A 46 -36.69 4.50 -11.22
CA TRP A 46 -38.11 4.21 -11.41
C TRP A 46 -38.68 3.20 -10.41
N THR A 47 -37.90 2.70 -9.46
CA THR A 47 -38.43 1.81 -8.40
C THR A 47 -39.13 2.62 -7.31
N ASP A 48 -40.45 2.47 -7.23
CA ASP A 48 -41.24 2.89 -6.06
C ASP A 48 -40.91 2.01 -4.84
N ASN A 49 -40.81 2.65 -3.68
CA ASN A 49 -40.24 2.23 -2.37
C ASN A 49 -40.65 0.86 -1.78
N GLU A 50 -41.45 0.04 -2.44
CA GLU A 50 -42.00 -1.21 -1.88
C GLU A 50 -41.25 -2.48 -2.32
N ASN A 51 -40.53 -2.45 -3.45
CA ASN A 51 -39.68 -3.55 -3.88
C ASN A 51 -38.23 -3.15 -3.71
N ALA A 52 -37.58 -3.71 -2.68
CA ALA A 52 -36.18 -3.52 -2.27
C ALA A 52 -35.36 -2.75 -3.32
N GLU A 53 -35.08 -1.47 -3.06
CA GLU A 53 -34.24 -0.59 -3.88
C GLU A 53 -33.12 -1.41 -4.49
N ARG A 54 -33.21 -1.72 -5.80
CA ARG A 54 -32.19 -2.52 -6.48
C ARG A 54 -30.96 -1.64 -6.63
N THR A 55 -30.16 -1.63 -5.57
CA THR A 55 -28.91 -0.92 -5.47
C THR A 55 -27.80 -1.85 -5.94
N TYR A 56 -27.13 -1.46 -7.02
CA TYR A 56 -25.98 -2.18 -7.54
C TYR A 56 -24.70 -1.48 -7.13
N GLU A 57 -23.77 -2.21 -6.52
CA GLU A 57 -22.49 -1.66 -6.11
C GLU A 57 -21.39 -2.00 -7.15
N GLY A 58 -20.69 -0.97 -7.59
CA GLY A 58 -19.57 -1.07 -8.51
C GLY A 58 -18.32 -0.39 -7.98
N VAL A 59 -17.17 -0.75 -8.55
CA VAL A 59 -15.88 -0.13 -8.22
C VAL A 59 -15.33 0.59 -9.44
N ILE A 60 -14.79 1.79 -9.24
CA ILE A 60 -14.04 2.51 -10.27
C ILE A 60 -12.73 1.78 -10.55
N HIS A 61 -12.65 1.12 -11.71
CA HIS A 61 -11.49 0.36 -12.12
C HIS A 61 -10.40 1.25 -12.73
N LYS A 62 -10.80 2.16 -13.63
CA LYS A 62 -9.87 3.07 -14.32
C LYS A 62 -10.55 4.39 -14.63
N ALA A 63 -9.91 5.51 -14.29
CA ALA A 63 -10.31 6.81 -14.82
C ALA A 63 -9.44 7.16 -16.03
N LEU A 64 -10.10 7.49 -17.14
CA LEU A 64 -9.53 8.02 -18.36
C LEU A 64 -9.93 9.50 -18.48
N LEU A 65 -9.35 10.21 -19.46
CA LEU A 65 -9.55 11.65 -19.62
C LEU A 65 -11.04 12.06 -19.74
N LYS A 66 -11.82 11.29 -20.51
CA LYS A 66 -13.23 11.61 -20.83
C LYS A 66 -14.25 10.59 -20.30
N ARG A 67 -13.79 9.54 -19.62
CA ARG A 67 -14.66 8.45 -19.15
C ARG A 67 -14.05 7.70 -17.98
N ILE A 68 -14.90 7.04 -17.20
CA ILE A 68 -14.46 6.06 -16.20
C ILE A 68 -14.93 4.67 -16.56
N LEU A 69 -14.08 3.68 -16.30
CA LEU A 69 -14.41 2.27 -16.40
C LEU A 69 -14.80 1.76 -15.02
N LEU A 70 -16.01 1.25 -14.93
CA LEU A 70 -16.64 0.69 -13.75
C LEU A 70 -16.75 -0.83 -13.91
N LYS A 71 -16.64 -1.54 -12.79
CA LYS A 71 -16.95 -2.97 -12.73
C LYS A 71 -17.95 -3.19 -11.62
N PHE A 72 -19.13 -3.69 -11.97
CA PHE A 72 -20.18 -4.08 -11.03
C PHE A 72 -20.12 -5.58 -10.76
N ASP A 73 -21.04 -6.07 -9.94
CA ASP A 73 -21.27 -7.51 -9.79
C ASP A 73 -21.61 -8.16 -11.15
N ALA A 74 -21.36 -9.47 -11.25
CA ALA A 74 -21.49 -10.18 -12.51
C ALA A 74 -22.93 -10.20 -13.05
N ASN A 75 -23.94 -10.19 -12.16
CA ASN A 75 -25.33 -10.23 -12.57
C ASN A 75 -25.73 -8.90 -13.22
N PHE A 76 -25.44 -7.77 -12.56
CA PHE A 76 -25.67 -6.45 -13.14
C PHE A 76 -24.90 -6.26 -14.45
N GLN A 77 -23.63 -6.65 -14.48
CA GLN A 77 -22.77 -6.47 -15.64
C GLN A 77 -23.30 -7.21 -16.88
N GLN A 78 -23.90 -8.39 -16.70
CA GLN A 78 -24.44 -9.20 -17.80
C GLN A 78 -25.83 -8.73 -18.24
N THR A 79 -26.69 -8.36 -17.28
CA THR A 79 -28.09 -7.99 -17.53
C THR A 79 -28.26 -6.52 -17.96
N TYR A 80 -27.26 -5.66 -17.73
CA TYR A 80 -27.33 -4.25 -18.07
C TYR A 80 -27.58 -4.01 -19.58
N ASN A 81 -28.72 -3.42 -19.92
CA ASN A 81 -29.15 -3.18 -21.30
C ASN A 81 -29.39 -1.68 -21.59
N TYR A 82 -28.43 -0.83 -21.23
CA TYR A 82 -28.46 0.61 -21.48
C TYR A 82 -29.56 1.45 -20.77
N PRO A 83 -30.23 1.02 -19.68
CA PRO A 83 -31.10 1.94 -18.95
C PRO A 83 -30.30 3.01 -18.19
N ASP A 84 -30.99 4.10 -17.87
CA ASP A 84 -30.49 5.14 -16.98
C ASP A 84 -30.54 4.67 -15.52
N TYR A 85 -29.50 4.99 -14.75
CA TYR A 85 -29.44 4.80 -13.30
C TYR A 85 -29.12 6.11 -12.59
N CYS A 86 -29.61 6.25 -11.36
CA CYS A 86 -29.12 7.26 -10.42
C CYS A 86 -27.81 6.76 -9.81
N LEU A 87 -26.74 7.55 -9.93
CA LEU A 87 -25.40 7.20 -9.50
C LEU A 87 -24.96 8.01 -8.30
N GLU A 88 -24.46 7.30 -7.30
CA GLU A 88 -23.88 7.89 -6.10
C GLU A 88 -22.44 7.44 -5.91
N PHE A 89 -21.55 8.40 -5.64
CA PHE A 89 -20.12 8.13 -5.51
C PHE A 89 -19.66 8.24 -4.05
N TYR A 90 -19.03 7.18 -3.56
CA TYR A 90 -18.51 7.08 -2.20
C TYR A 90 -17.01 6.80 -2.16
N PHE A 91 -16.33 7.37 -1.16
CA PHE A 91 -14.98 6.96 -0.83
C PHE A 91 -14.98 5.54 -0.25
N SER A 92 -14.06 4.69 -0.69
CA SER A 92 -13.89 3.39 -0.02
C SER A 92 -13.30 3.61 1.37
N HIS A 93 -14.04 3.17 2.38
CA HIS A 93 -13.55 3.10 3.75
C HIS A 93 -12.61 1.91 4.01
N TYR A 94 -12.33 1.09 2.99
CA TYR A 94 -11.56 -0.16 3.16
C TYR A 94 -10.18 0.06 3.79
N CYS A 95 -9.45 1.11 3.37
CA CYS A 95 -8.15 1.44 3.96
C CYS A 95 -8.27 1.83 5.44
N TYR A 96 -9.28 2.64 5.79
CA TYR A 96 -9.54 3.03 7.18
C TYR A 96 -9.95 1.83 8.04
N ARG A 97 -10.85 0.98 7.54
CA ARG A 97 -11.25 -0.26 8.22
C ARG A 97 -10.04 -1.14 8.55
N LYS A 98 -9.10 -1.29 7.61
CA LYS A 98 -7.84 -2.03 7.87
C LYS A 98 -6.95 -1.36 8.91
N GLN A 99 -6.86 -0.03 8.91
CA GLN A 99 -6.10 0.71 9.92
C GLN A 99 -6.73 0.57 11.31
N HIS A 100 -8.06 0.73 11.41
CA HIS A 100 -8.80 0.52 12.66
C HIS A 100 -8.63 -0.91 13.16
N TYR A 101 -8.78 -1.91 12.28
CA TYR A 101 -8.54 -3.31 12.62
C TYR A 101 -7.11 -3.54 13.13
N ALA A 102 -6.09 -2.98 12.47
CA ALA A 102 -4.71 -3.09 12.90
C ALA A 102 -4.48 -2.45 14.27
N ASN A 103 -5.10 -1.29 14.54
CA ASN A 103 -5.03 -0.64 15.85
C ASN A 103 -5.70 -1.49 16.94
N SER A 104 -6.91 -2.02 16.68
CA SER A 104 -7.61 -2.90 17.61
C SER A 104 -6.78 -4.16 17.91
N ARG A 105 -6.17 -4.79 16.90
CA ARG A 105 -5.28 -5.94 17.09
C ARG A 105 -4.01 -5.58 17.85
N ALA A 106 -3.42 -4.42 17.60
CA ALA A 106 -2.24 -3.97 18.32
C ALA A 106 -2.56 -3.70 19.79
N ALA A 107 -3.68 -3.05 20.11
CA ALA A 107 -4.14 -2.88 21.48
C ALA A 107 -4.38 -4.24 22.16
N GLU A 108 -5.09 -5.17 21.50
CA GLU A 108 -5.39 -6.51 22.01
C GLU A 108 -4.13 -7.35 22.30
N LYS A 109 -3.14 -7.33 21.39
CA LYS A 109 -1.96 -8.22 21.46
C LYS A 109 -0.72 -7.60 22.10
N LEU A 110 -0.54 -6.29 21.99
CA LEU A 110 0.65 -5.58 22.45
C LEU A 110 0.36 -4.62 23.62
N GLY A 111 -0.92 -4.38 23.92
CA GLY A 111 -1.39 -3.47 24.97
C GLY A 111 -1.42 -2.00 24.55
N ASP A 112 -2.25 -1.21 25.22
CA ASP A 112 -2.41 0.22 24.92
C ASP A 112 -1.12 1.02 25.11
N GLN A 113 -0.27 0.60 26.05
CA GLN A 113 1.05 1.20 26.30
C GLN A 113 2.00 1.06 25.09
N PHE A 114 1.77 0.09 24.21
CA PHE A 114 2.55 -0.03 22.97
C PHE A 114 2.15 1.03 21.95
N LEU A 115 0.86 1.34 21.84
CA LEU A 115 0.32 2.35 20.93
C LEU A 115 0.52 3.77 21.48
N PHE A 116 0.30 3.94 22.78
CA PHE A 116 0.34 5.19 23.51
C PHE A 116 1.29 5.08 24.72
N PRO A 117 2.62 5.02 24.48
CA PRO A 117 3.58 4.88 25.56
C PRO A 117 3.65 6.15 26.41
N THR A 118 3.41 6.02 27.71
CA THR A 118 3.62 7.12 28.68
C THR A 118 5.11 7.35 28.96
N LEU A 119 5.95 6.31 28.81
CA LEU A 119 7.39 6.35 29.04
C LEU A 119 8.15 5.60 27.94
N THR A 120 9.27 6.16 27.48
CA THR A 120 10.18 5.48 26.55
C THR A 120 11.06 4.47 27.27
N GLN A 121 10.60 3.23 27.39
CA GLN A 121 11.42 2.13 27.90
C GLN A 121 12.15 1.43 26.75
N SER A 122 13.45 1.20 26.92
CA SER A 122 14.19 0.33 26.00
C SER A 122 13.85 -1.12 26.33
N ARG A 123 13.70 -1.98 25.32
CA ARG A 123 13.51 -3.41 25.54
C ARG A 123 14.70 -3.97 26.32
N GLU A 124 14.43 -4.76 27.35
CA GLU A 124 15.47 -5.44 28.15
C GLU A 124 16.32 -6.38 27.29
N ARG A 125 15.70 -7.06 26.31
CA ARG A 125 16.38 -7.92 25.35
C ARG A 125 16.17 -7.38 23.93
N PRO A 126 17.16 -6.68 23.34
CA PRO A 126 17.06 -6.27 21.94
C PRO A 126 17.05 -7.50 21.03
N GLN A 127 16.40 -7.40 19.87
CA GLN A 127 16.35 -8.52 18.91
C GLN A 127 17.75 -8.89 18.39
N LEU A 128 18.67 -7.92 18.30
CA LEU A 128 20.11 -8.17 18.18
C LEU A 128 20.90 -7.21 19.07
N ASP A 129 21.97 -7.75 19.68
CA ASP A 129 22.97 -6.98 20.41
C ASP A 129 24.11 -6.60 19.45
N ILE A 130 23.98 -5.41 18.86
CA ILE A 130 24.93 -4.86 17.88
C ILE A 130 25.57 -3.59 18.42
N LYS A 131 26.90 -3.54 18.33
CA LYS A 131 27.75 -2.44 18.78
C LYS A 131 28.67 -1.98 17.66
N LEU A 132 29.20 -0.77 17.79
CA LEU A 132 30.33 -0.30 16.98
C LEU A 132 31.57 -0.33 17.86
N ASN A 133 32.69 -0.81 17.33
CA ASN A 133 33.98 -0.59 17.97
C ASN A 133 34.51 0.82 17.66
N ASP A 134 35.69 1.16 18.20
CA ASP A 134 36.32 2.47 18.01
C ASP A 134 36.69 2.76 16.54
N GLU A 135 36.89 1.71 15.75
CA GLU A 135 37.14 1.76 14.30
C GLU A 135 35.85 1.78 13.45
N GLU A 136 34.69 1.92 14.08
CA GLU A 136 33.36 1.88 13.44
C GLU A 136 33.02 0.56 12.72
N ASN A 137 33.65 -0.54 13.11
CA ASN A 137 33.31 -1.88 12.68
C ASN A 137 32.08 -2.40 13.44
N LEU A 138 31.23 -3.16 12.73
CA LEU A 138 30.00 -3.71 13.28
C LEU A 138 30.33 -4.95 14.12
N LEU A 139 29.94 -4.96 15.39
CA LEU A 139 30.08 -6.12 16.28
C LEU A 139 28.70 -6.69 16.61
N LEU A 140 28.46 -7.97 16.30
CA LEU A 140 27.26 -8.71 16.69
C LEU A 140 27.63 -9.72 17.78
N ARG A 141 27.14 -9.55 19.02
CA ARG A 141 27.55 -10.39 20.16
C ARG A 141 29.07 -10.57 20.26
N ASN A 142 29.81 -9.47 20.05
CA ASN A 142 31.28 -9.39 20.00
C ASN A 142 31.97 -10.02 18.76
N TRP A 143 31.22 -10.55 17.80
CA TRP A 143 31.76 -11.01 16.52
C TRP A 143 31.76 -9.89 15.49
N GLN A 144 32.91 -9.65 14.86
CA GLN A 144 33.04 -8.63 13.84
C GLN A 144 32.30 -9.04 12.55
N CYS A 145 31.31 -8.23 12.18
CA CYS A 145 30.54 -8.34 10.96
C CYS A 145 31.06 -7.33 9.93
N ARG A 146 31.30 -7.79 8.70
CA ARG A 146 31.65 -6.90 7.60
C ARG A 146 30.45 -6.05 7.20
N TRP A 147 30.69 -4.75 7.00
CA TRP A 147 29.74 -3.86 6.36
C TRP A 147 29.49 -4.32 4.93
N HIS A 148 28.22 -4.46 4.56
CA HIS A 148 27.81 -4.72 3.19
C HIS A 148 28.18 -3.55 2.27
N ASN A 149 28.03 -2.32 2.77
CA ASN A 149 28.49 -1.12 2.09
C ASN A 149 29.65 -0.49 2.87
N CYS A 150 30.86 -0.59 2.34
CA CYS A 150 32.07 -0.04 2.96
C CYS A 150 32.17 1.49 2.85
N VAL A 151 31.36 2.14 1.99
CA VAL A 151 31.41 3.59 1.72
C VAL A 151 30.44 4.38 2.61
N LEU A 152 29.92 3.78 3.68
CA LEU A 152 29.02 4.47 4.62
C LEU A 152 29.79 5.45 5.49
N ASN A 153 29.24 6.65 5.69
CA ASN A 153 29.82 7.63 6.62
C ASN A 153 29.49 7.27 8.08
N SER A 154 30.22 7.88 9.03
CA SER A 154 30.07 7.65 10.48
C SER A 154 28.61 7.79 10.96
N ILE A 155 27.89 8.80 10.44
CA ILE A 155 26.49 9.07 10.77
C ILE A 155 25.59 7.93 10.31
N GLN A 156 25.78 7.43 9.08
CA GLN A 156 25.02 6.30 8.52
C GLN A 156 25.31 5.00 9.26
N LYS A 157 26.56 4.75 9.67
CA LYS A 157 26.94 3.58 10.47
C LYS A 157 26.27 3.60 11.84
N LYS A 158 26.39 4.72 12.58
CA LYS A 158 25.73 4.92 13.89
C LYS A 158 24.21 4.80 13.80
N TYR A 159 23.61 5.25 12.72
CA TYR A 159 22.18 5.12 12.51
C TYR A 159 21.76 3.66 12.28
N THR A 160 22.55 2.90 11.50
CA THR A 160 22.28 1.48 11.24
C THR A 160 22.32 0.67 12.52
N THR A 161 23.21 0.98 13.46
CA THR A 161 23.26 0.29 14.75
C THR A 161 22.14 0.72 15.69
N ARG A 162 21.79 2.00 15.73
CA ARG A 162 20.75 2.52 16.65
C ARG A 162 19.32 2.20 16.23
N ARG A 163 18.99 2.28 14.94
CA ARG A 163 17.60 2.27 14.47
C ARG A 163 17.11 0.90 13.98
N SER A 164 18.02 0.02 13.58
CA SER A 164 17.67 -1.34 13.17
C SER A 164 17.07 -2.19 14.31
N PHE A 165 17.21 -1.76 15.58
CA PHE A 165 16.90 -2.63 16.72
C PHE A 165 15.95 -2.06 17.79
N LYS A 166 15.39 -0.85 17.59
CA LYS A 166 14.26 -0.36 18.41
C LYS A 166 12.90 -0.49 17.73
N HIS A 167 12.83 -0.47 16.39
CA HIS A 167 11.55 -0.47 15.65
C HIS A 167 11.66 -1.11 14.24
N ALA A 168 12.10 -2.38 14.15
CA ALA A 168 12.24 -3.10 12.87
C ALA A 168 10.93 -3.22 12.06
N THR A 169 9.77 -2.88 12.64
CA THR A 169 8.45 -2.86 12.00
C THR A 169 7.97 -1.49 11.52
N ARG A 170 8.68 -0.38 11.77
CA ARG A 170 8.19 0.96 11.41
C ARG A 170 8.81 1.44 10.09
N GLY A 171 8.01 1.33 9.04
CA GLY A 171 8.36 1.46 7.61
C GLY A 171 9.49 2.42 7.23
N PHE A 172 10.37 1.93 6.34
CA PHE A 172 11.52 2.63 5.78
C PHE A 172 11.09 3.77 4.85
N ARG A 173 10.79 4.96 5.40
CA ARG A 173 10.18 6.05 4.62
C ARG A 173 11.13 7.05 3.96
N THR A 174 12.45 6.87 3.99
CA THR A 174 13.35 7.99 3.65
C THR A 174 14.55 7.58 2.80
N SER A 175 14.71 8.28 1.67
CA SER A 175 15.77 8.19 0.66
C SER A 175 17.20 8.14 1.21
N ARG A 176 17.41 8.65 2.44
CA ARG A 176 18.69 8.69 3.14
C ARG A 176 19.14 7.34 3.75
N HIS A 177 18.29 6.30 3.68
CA HIS A 177 18.50 5.02 4.37
C HIS A 177 18.57 3.80 3.45
N ARG A 178 18.47 4.01 2.13
CA ARG A 178 18.47 2.91 1.14
C ARG A 178 19.73 2.06 1.21
N LYS A 179 20.89 2.68 1.46
CA LYS A 179 22.20 2.01 1.50
C LYS A 179 22.36 1.00 2.64
N ASN A 180 21.54 1.09 3.68
CA ASN A 180 21.67 0.28 4.89
C ASN A 180 20.70 -0.91 4.90
N ILE A 181 19.77 -0.97 3.94
CA ILE A 181 18.74 -2.01 3.87
C ILE A 181 19.36 -3.41 3.71
N PRO A 182 20.31 -3.64 2.78
CA PRO A 182 20.90 -4.97 2.63
C PRO A 182 21.62 -5.45 3.89
N GLN A 183 22.25 -4.53 4.64
CA GLN A 183 22.88 -4.86 5.92
C GLN A 183 21.87 -5.38 6.95
N ILE A 184 20.68 -4.79 7.00
CA ILE A 184 19.62 -5.21 7.94
C ILE A 184 19.10 -6.59 7.55
N PHE A 185 18.81 -6.82 6.27
CA PHE A 185 18.31 -8.11 5.78
C PHE A 185 19.34 -9.24 5.95
N LYS A 186 20.64 -8.93 5.87
CA LYS A 186 21.71 -9.88 6.18
C LYS A 186 21.74 -10.29 7.67
N LEU A 187 21.31 -9.41 8.57
CA LEU A 187 21.36 -9.64 10.01
C LEU A 187 20.03 -10.17 10.57
N ILE A 188 18.90 -9.77 9.99
CA ILE A 188 17.57 -10.26 10.34
C ILE A 188 16.79 -10.53 9.05
N PRO A 189 16.34 -11.78 8.83
CA PRO A 189 15.27 -12.05 7.87
C PRO A 189 13.97 -11.43 8.42
N THR A 190 13.58 -10.27 7.90
CA THR A 190 12.39 -9.53 8.34
C THR A 190 11.60 -8.98 7.15
N SER A 191 10.38 -8.50 7.39
CA SER A 191 9.56 -7.82 6.39
C SER A 191 9.95 -6.35 6.27
N ALA A 192 9.94 -5.80 5.05
CA ALA A 192 10.01 -4.35 4.80
C ALA A 192 8.68 -3.83 4.27
N CYS A 193 8.17 -2.76 4.90
CA CYS A 193 6.92 -2.11 4.51
C CYS A 193 7.14 -0.62 4.18
N THR A 194 6.54 -0.14 3.10
CA THR A 194 6.50 1.29 2.74
C THR A 194 5.09 1.73 2.37
N PRO A 195 4.72 3.00 2.56
CA PRO A 195 3.40 3.50 2.20
C PRO A 195 3.19 3.69 0.69
N SER A 196 4.26 3.78 -0.10
CA SER A 196 4.17 3.91 -1.55
C SER A 196 4.83 2.74 -2.26
N ASN A 197 4.23 2.33 -3.38
CA ASN A 197 4.75 1.26 -4.22
C ASN A 197 6.10 1.64 -4.83
N SER A 198 6.24 2.87 -5.34
CA SER A 198 7.52 3.37 -5.87
C SER A 198 8.67 3.27 -4.86
N SER A 199 8.40 3.50 -3.57
CA SER A 199 9.43 3.32 -2.53
C SER A 199 9.78 1.85 -2.35
N ALA A 200 8.78 0.96 -2.40
CA ALA A 200 9.03 -0.47 -2.26
C ALA A 200 9.79 -1.03 -3.48
N ASP A 201 9.49 -0.57 -4.70
CA ASP A 201 10.19 -1.01 -5.91
C ASP A 201 11.68 -0.62 -5.85
N VAL A 202 11.99 0.56 -5.32
CA VAL A 202 13.38 1.00 -5.04
C VAL A 202 14.05 0.10 -4.00
N ILE A 203 13.33 -0.32 -2.95
CA ILE A 203 13.88 -1.23 -1.94
C ILE A 203 14.15 -2.61 -2.54
N THR A 204 13.19 -3.15 -3.30
CA THR A 204 13.31 -4.46 -3.95
C THR A 204 14.46 -4.47 -4.94
N THR A 205 14.56 -3.46 -5.80
CA THR A 205 15.67 -3.32 -6.75
C THR A 205 17.02 -3.34 -6.03
N ARG A 206 17.15 -2.61 -4.92
CA ARG A 206 18.39 -2.57 -4.14
C ARG A 206 18.72 -3.90 -3.46
N LEU A 207 17.72 -4.65 -3.02
CA LEU A 207 17.93 -5.97 -2.44
C LEU A 207 18.44 -6.94 -3.50
N ILE A 208 17.88 -6.92 -4.70
CA ILE A 208 18.36 -7.72 -5.85
C ILE A 208 19.79 -7.32 -6.22
N GLU A 209 20.03 -6.02 -6.46
CA GLU A 209 21.37 -5.48 -6.82
C GLU A 209 22.43 -5.80 -5.76
N SER A 210 22.04 -5.88 -4.48
CA SER A 210 22.97 -6.16 -3.39
C SER A 210 23.47 -7.61 -3.38
N GLY A 211 22.80 -8.53 -4.06
CA GLY A 211 23.10 -9.96 -4.02
C GLY A 211 22.95 -10.59 -2.63
N VAL A 212 22.39 -9.88 -1.64
CA VAL A 212 22.15 -10.41 -0.29
C VAL A 212 21.04 -11.45 -0.29
N LEU A 213 20.04 -11.26 -1.15
CA LEU A 213 18.93 -12.19 -1.35
C LEU A 213 18.90 -12.59 -2.82
N LYS A 214 18.78 -13.88 -3.11
CA LYS A 214 18.62 -14.41 -4.46
C LYS A 214 17.15 -14.37 -4.89
N MET A 215 16.90 -14.52 -6.19
CA MET A 215 15.55 -14.83 -6.69
C MET A 215 15.01 -16.06 -5.94
N GLY A 216 13.79 -15.95 -5.41
CA GLY A 216 13.18 -16.98 -4.56
C GLY A 216 13.34 -16.76 -3.05
N ASP A 217 14.33 -15.99 -2.60
CA ASP A 217 14.56 -15.75 -1.15
C ASP A 217 13.61 -14.69 -0.56
N PHE A 218 12.91 -13.93 -1.41
CA PHE A 218 11.96 -12.92 -0.98
C PHE A 218 10.72 -12.88 -1.88
N ILE A 219 9.62 -12.39 -1.30
CA ILE A 219 8.35 -12.21 -2.01
C ILE A 219 7.98 -10.74 -1.98
N ARG A 220 7.79 -10.15 -3.16
CA ARG A 220 7.26 -8.80 -3.32
C ARG A 220 5.74 -8.84 -3.48
N ILE A 221 5.02 -8.51 -2.41
CA ILE A 221 3.55 -8.41 -2.47
C ILE A 221 3.15 -7.11 -3.16
N VAL A 222 2.39 -7.22 -4.26
CA VAL A 222 1.86 -6.09 -5.03
C VAL A 222 0.34 -6.10 -5.04
N SER A 223 -0.28 -4.92 -5.10
CA SER A 223 -1.73 -4.83 -5.27
C SER A 223 -2.12 -5.30 -6.68
N GLN A 224 -3.27 -5.95 -6.82
CA GLN A 224 -3.83 -6.34 -8.13
C GLN A 224 -3.83 -5.18 -9.15
N ARG A 225 -4.15 -3.96 -8.71
CA ARG A 225 -4.10 -2.76 -9.55
C ARG A 225 -2.72 -2.49 -10.17
N GLN A 226 -1.62 -2.77 -9.46
CA GLN A 226 -0.28 -2.58 -10.03
C GLN A 226 -0.02 -3.57 -11.16
N VAL A 227 -0.45 -4.82 -10.97
CA VAL A 227 -0.33 -5.87 -11.97
C VAL A 227 -1.16 -5.53 -13.21
N GLU A 228 -2.44 -5.19 -13.02
CA GLU A 228 -3.36 -4.87 -14.13
C GLU A 228 -2.93 -3.65 -14.95
N LYS A 229 -2.29 -2.67 -14.31
CA LYS A 229 -1.79 -1.46 -14.99
C LYS A 229 -0.35 -1.59 -15.47
N GLN A 230 0.28 -2.76 -15.32
CA GLN A 230 1.68 -3.00 -15.67
C GLN A 230 2.60 -1.91 -15.08
N LEU A 231 2.34 -1.52 -13.83
CA LEU A 231 3.09 -0.46 -13.13
C LEU A 231 4.30 -1.00 -12.38
N THR A 232 4.50 -2.32 -12.38
CA THR A 232 5.69 -2.95 -11.80
C THR A 232 6.83 -2.86 -12.82
N PRO A 233 8.02 -2.38 -12.45
CA PRO A 233 9.18 -2.37 -13.34
C PRO A 233 9.49 -3.77 -13.90
N GLU A 234 9.87 -3.86 -15.17
CA GLU A 234 10.11 -5.13 -15.87
C GLU A 234 11.15 -6.00 -15.16
N HIS A 235 12.24 -5.41 -14.67
CA HIS A 235 13.30 -6.13 -13.95
C HIS A 235 12.86 -6.68 -12.57
N LEU A 236 11.66 -6.34 -12.10
CA LEU A 236 11.05 -6.86 -10.88
C LEU A 236 9.91 -7.84 -11.15
N MET A 237 9.56 -8.06 -12.42
CA MET A 237 8.56 -9.06 -12.78
C MET A 237 9.15 -10.46 -12.63
N PRO A 238 8.33 -11.47 -12.28
CA PRO A 238 8.78 -12.85 -12.29
C PRO A 238 9.21 -13.25 -13.72
N ASP A 239 10.28 -14.02 -13.83
CA ASP A 239 10.68 -14.63 -15.09
C ASP A 239 9.53 -15.55 -15.57
N ASN A 240 9.07 -15.33 -16.80
CA ASN A 240 8.01 -16.13 -17.43
C ASN A 240 8.46 -17.55 -17.75
#